data_AF-A0A357AM75-F1
#
_entry.id   AF-A0A357AM75-F1
#
_cell.length_a   1.000
_cell.length_b   1.000
_cell.length_c   1.000
_cell.angle_alpha   90.00
_cell.angle_beta   90.00
_cell.angle_gamma   90.00
#
_symmetry.space_group_name_H-M   'P 1'
#
loop_
_entity.id
_entity.type
_entity.pdbx_description
1 polymer ?
#
loop_
_entity_poly.entity_id
_entity_poly.type
_entity_poly.pdbx_seq_one_letter_code
_entity_poly.pdbx_strand_id
1 'polypeptide(L)'
;MKKRRRQIIAGSIFFILAIISGSYNEIAELVLFSVSYVIVGGEIVVKAVRNISRGQVFDENFLMSVATIGAFAIGEYPEGVAVMLFYMVGETFQSYAVDKSRKSIASLMDIRP
;
A
#
# COMPACT_ATOMS: atom_id res chain seq x y z
N MET A 1 -1.18 -11.17 -7.93
CA MET A 1 -2.43 -11.02 -7.15
C MET A 1 -2.43 -11.75 -5.80
N LYS A 2 -2.11 -13.07 -5.71
CA LYS A 2 -2.18 -13.83 -4.45
C LYS A 2 -1.32 -13.26 -3.30
N LYS A 3 -0.11 -12.77 -3.59
CA LYS A 3 0.81 -12.15 -2.61
C LYS A 3 0.25 -10.81 -2.07
N ARG A 4 -0.13 -9.89 -2.97
CA ARG A 4 -0.76 -8.60 -2.63
C ARG A 4 -2.02 -8.74 -1.80
N ARG A 5 -2.93 -9.65 -2.17
CA ARG A 5 -4.16 -9.89 -1.40
C ARG A 5 -3.85 -10.33 0.04
N ARG A 6 -2.82 -11.18 0.23
CA ARG A 6 -2.38 -11.59 1.57
C ARG A 6 -1.78 -10.42 2.37
N GLN A 7 -1.02 -9.54 1.73
CA GLN A 7 -0.46 -8.33 2.36
C GLN A 7 -1.55 -7.34 2.78
N ILE A 8 -2.56 -7.11 1.94
CA ILE A 8 -3.71 -6.26 2.28
C ILE A 8 -4.47 -6.86 3.47
N ILE A 9 -4.80 -8.15 3.43
CA ILE A 9 -5.53 -8.81 4.53
C ILE A 9 -4.72 -8.79 5.83
N ALA A 10 -3.44 -9.17 5.78
CA ALA A 10 -2.58 -9.16 6.96
C ALA A 10 -2.40 -7.75 7.53
N GLY A 11 -2.16 -6.76 6.66
CA GLY A 11 -2.04 -5.36 7.03
C GLY A 11 -3.30 -4.78 7.66
N SER A 12 -4.47 -5.03 7.06
CA SER A 12 -5.75 -4.60 7.63
C SER A 12 -6.02 -5.26 8.98
N ILE A 13 -5.69 -6.54 9.16
CA ILE A 13 -5.83 -7.22 10.46
C ILE A 13 -4.93 -6.57 11.50
N PHE A 14 -3.64 -6.34 11.18
CA PHE A 14 -2.71 -5.69 12.10
C PHE A 14 -3.11 -4.25 12.42
N PHE A 15 -3.61 -3.49 11.44
CA PHE A 15 -4.12 -2.14 11.65
C PHE A 15 -5.33 -2.11 12.58
N ILE A 16 -6.31 -2.99 12.36
CA ILE A 16 -7.49 -3.09 13.23
C ILE A 16 -7.09 -3.55 14.63
N LEU A 17 -6.17 -4.51 14.76
CA LEU A 17 -5.64 -4.93 16.06
C LEU A 17 -4.92 -3.78 16.76
N ALA A 18 -4.13 -2.96 16.05
CA ALA A 18 -3.45 -1.80 16.63
C ALA A 18 -4.45 -0.77 17.19
N ILE A 19 -5.53 -0.48 16.45
CA ILE A 19 -6.60 0.42 16.90
C ILE A 19 -7.34 -0.14 18.11
N ILE A 20 -7.73 -1.42 18.07
CA ILE A 20 -8.50 -2.06 19.15
C ILE A 20 -7.65 -2.24 20.42
N SER A 21 -6.34 -2.47 20.26
CA SER A 21 -5.46 -2.69 21.40
C SER A 21 -5.36 -1.46 22.31
N GLY A 22 -5.80 -0.28 21.85
CA GLY A 22 -5.96 0.93 22.67
C GLY A 22 -4.75 1.19 23.57
N SER A 23 -3.55 0.97 23.02
CA SER A 23 -2.36 0.86 23.85
C SER A 23 -2.02 2.22 24.45
N TYR A 24 -2.20 2.38 25.76
CA TYR A 24 -1.87 3.60 26.51
C TYR A 24 -0.36 3.90 26.60
N ASN A 25 0.48 3.09 25.95
CA ASN A 25 1.93 3.18 26.00
C ASN A 25 2.45 3.55 24.60
N GLU A 26 2.96 4.78 24.44
CA GLU A 26 3.39 5.36 23.16
C GLU A 26 4.36 4.45 22.38
N ILE A 27 5.24 3.73 23.09
CA ILE A 27 6.20 2.82 22.47
C ILE A 27 5.51 1.61 21.85
N ALA A 28 4.51 1.05 22.52
CA ALA A 28 3.78 -0.12 22.02
C ALA A 28 2.92 0.26 20.81
N GLU A 29 2.31 1.44 20.84
CA GLU A 29 1.56 1.99 19.72
C GLU A 29 2.45 2.21 18.48
N LEU A 30 3.59 2.86 18.66
CA LEU A 30 4.57 3.09 17.59
C LEU A 30 5.04 1.77 16.97
N VAL A 31 5.36 0.77 17.79
CA VAL A 31 5.82 -0.54 17.31
C VAL A 31 4.72 -1.26 16.52
N LEU A 32 3.47 -1.26 17.01
CA LEU A 32 2.35 -1.90 16.33
C LEU A 32 2.05 -1.26 14.96
N PHE A 33 1.98 0.08 14.90
CA PHE A 33 1.75 0.78 13.64
C PHE A 33 2.94 0.67 12.70
N SER A 34 4.17 0.68 13.20
CA SER A 34 5.38 0.46 12.39
C SER A 34 5.39 -0.92 11.75
N VAL A 35 5.02 -1.97 12.49
CA VAL A 35 4.92 -3.34 11.95
C VAL A 35 3.84 -3.41 10.86
N SER A 36 2.66 -2.82 11.11
CA SER A 36 1.58 -2.75 10.12
C SER A 36 2.04 -1.99 8.85
N TYR A 37 2.71 -0.86 9.04
CA TYR A 37 3.29 -0.06 7.96
C TYR A 37 4.31 -0.85 7.14
N VAL A 38 5.20 -1.62 7.77
CA VAL A 38 6.19 -2.42 7.04
C VAL A 38 5.52 -3.55 6.23
N ILE A 39 4.47 -4.18 6.77
CA ILE A 39 3.75 -5.26 6.08
C ILE A 39 3.03 -4.75 4.82
N VAL A 40 2.42 -3.56 4.89
CA VAL A 40 1.63 -2.97 3.79
C VAL A 40 2.49 -2.10 2.88
N GLY A 41 3.30 -1.23 3.48
CA GLY A 41 4.15 -0.19 2.89
C GLY A 41 5.52 -0.63 2.43
N GLY A 42 6.08 -1.71 2.98
CA GLY A 42 7.48 -2.07 2.76
C GLY A 42 7.84 -2.24 1.28
N GLU A 43 6.99 -2.90 0.49
CA GLU A 43 7.26 -3.06 -0.95
C GLU A 43 7.21 -1.74 -1.72
N ILE A 44 6.40 -0.78 -1.28
CA ILE A 44 6.19 0.52 -1.94
C ILE A 44 7.35 1.46 -1.62
N VAL A 45 7.81 1.47 -0.37
CA VAL A 45 9.04 2.20 0.02
C VAL A 45 10.26 1.66 -0.72
N VAL A 46 10.41 0.33 -0.83
CA VAL A 46 11.51 -0.27 -1.60
C VAL A 46 11.44 0.09 -3.08
N LYS A 47 10.24 0.12 -3.68
CA LYS A 47 10.04 0.58 -5.06
C LYS A 47 10.40 2.05 -5.22
N ALA A 48 9.99 2.92 -4.29
CA ALA A 48 10.34 4.33 -4.32
C ALA A 48 11.86 4.53 -4.35
N VAL A 49 12.60 3.89 -3.43
CA VAL A 49 14.07 3.96 -3.38
C VAL A 49 14.70 3.47 -4.70
N ARG A 50 14.16 2.39 -5.27
CA ARG A 50 14.64 1.85 -6.56
C ARG A 50 14.33 2.77 -7.74
N ASN A 51 13.20 3.47 -7.73
CA ASN A 51 12.81 4.36 -8.82
C ASN A 51 13.60 5.67 -8.76
N ILE A 52 13.85 6.18 -7.55
CA ILE A 52 14.77 7.31 -7.31
C ILE A 52 16.16 7.01 -7.86
N SER A 53 16.72 5.82 -7.56
CA SER A 53 18.05 5.45 -8.07
C SER A 53 18.13 5.27 -9.58
N ARG A 54 16.97 5.12 -10.25
CA ARG A 54 16.84 5.06 -11.71
C ARG A 54 16.50 6.42 -12.35
N GLY A 55 16.51 7.51 -11.57
CA GLY A 55 16.20 8.86 -12.04
C GLY A 55 14.71 9.19 -12.09
N GLN A 56 13.83 8.31 -11.60
CA GLN A 56 12.37 8.54 -11.50
C GLN A 56 12.00 8.96 -10.08
N VAL A 57 12.34 10.19 -9.73
CA VAL A 57 12.16 10.75 -8.37
C VAL A 57 10.72 11.17 -8.07
N PHE A 58 9.93 11.61 -9.06
CA PHE A 58 8.57 12.10 -8.84
C PHE A 58 7.52 11.06 -9.26
N ASP A 59 7.61 9.87 -8.68
CA ASP A 59 6.64 8.81 -8.91
C ASP A 59 5.64 8.69 -7.75
N GLU A 60 4.57 7.93 -7.98
CA GLU A 60 3.53 7.70 -6.98
C GLU A 60 4.09 7.00 -5.73
N ASN A 61 5.04 6.06 -5.89
CA ASN A 61 5.64 5.36 -4.75
C ASN A 61 6.45 6.32 -3.86
N PHE A 62 7.16 7.28 -4.46
CA PHE A 62 7.88 8.33 -3.76
C PHE A 62 6.91 9.24 -3.00
N LEU A 63 5.88 9.74 -3.68
CA LEU A 63 4.87 10.59 -3.05
C LEU A 63 4.23 9.89 -1.84
N MET A 64 3.82 8.63 -2.01
CA MET A 64 3.28 7.79 -0.95
C MET A 64 4.27 7.63 0.20
N SER A 65 5.54 7.32 -0.09
CA SER A 65 6.57 7.11 0.93
C SER A 65 6.86 8.38 1.73
N VAL A 66 6.95 9.53 1.08
CA VAL A 66 7.19 10.82 1.76
C VAL A 66 5.99 11.20 2.63
N ALA A 67 4.77 11.01 2.13
CA ALA A 67 3.56 11.33 2.88
C ALA A 67 3.45 10.49 4.16
N THR A 68 3.67 9.18 4.07
CA THR A 68 3.56 8.28 5.23
C THR A 68 4.71 8.41 6.19
N ILE A 69 5.95 8.62 5.71
CA ILE A 69 7.08 8.93 6.60
C ILE A 69 6.84 10.27 7.30
N GLY A 70 6.30 11.26 6.60
CA GLY A 70 5.90 12.55 7.17
C GLY A 70 4.86 12.39 8.28
N ALA A 71 3.82 11.58 8.04
CA ALA A 71 2.80 11.26 9.05
C ALA A 71 3.42 10.59 10.30
N PHE A 72 4.32 9.64 10.11
CA PHE A 72 5.06 9.00 11.22
C PHE A 72 5.96 10.00 11.97
N ALA A 73 6.56 10.97 11.28
CA ALA A 73 7.43 11.97 11.90
C ALA A 73 6.67 12.96 12.80
N ILE A 74 5.38 13.18 12.54
CA ILE A 74 4.51 14.06 13.35
C ILE A 74 3.67 13.29 14.38
N GLY A 75 3.81 11.97 14.47
CA GLY A 75 3.08 11.12 15.43
C GLY A 75 1.72 10.60 14.93
N GLU A 76 1.33 10.94 13.70
CA GLU A 76 0.07 10.51 13.06
C GLU A 76 0.27 9.14 12.39
N TYR A 77 0.57 8.12 13.19
CA TYR A 77 0.83 6.75 12.71
C TYR A 77 -0.39 6.09 12.06
N PRO A 78 -1.61 6.18 12.64
CA PRO A 78 -2.80 5.58 12.04
C PRO A 78 -3.08 6.10 10.63
N GLU A 79 -2.92 7.40 10.39
CA GLU A 79 -3.15 8.11 9.14
C GLU A 79 -2.16 7.63 8.07
N GLY A 80 -0.87 7.53 8.44
CA GLY A 80 0.16 7.01 7.55
C GLY A 80 -0.11 5.58 7.10
N VAL A 81 -0.55 4.71 8.01
CA VAL A 81 -0.91 3.32 7.66
C VAL A 81 -2.19 3.26 6.84
N ALA A 82 -3.18 4.08 7.17
CA ALA A 82 -4.47 4.13 6.46
C ALA A 82 -4.28 4.57 5.00
N VAL A 83 -3.50 5.62 4.74
CA VAL A 83 -3.18 6.08 3.38
C VAL A 83 -2.56 4.95 2.56
N MET A 84 -1.60 4.23 3.13
CA MET A 84 -0.95 3.09 2.46
C MET A 84 -1.89 1.90 2.20
N LEU A 85 -2.79 1.61 3.14
CA LEU A 85 -3.81 0.58 2.97
C LEU A 85 -4.78 0.92 1.84
N PHE A 86 -5.30 2.15 1.83
CA PHE A 86 -6.23 2.60 0.79
C PHE A 86 -5.57 2.60 -0.58
N TYR A 87 -4.30 3.00 -0.66
CA TYR A 87 -3.54 2.91 -1.90
C TYR A 87 -3.45 1.48 -2.42
N MET A 88 -3.05 0.53 -1.58
CA MET A 88 -2.95 -0.89 -1.97
C MET A 88 -4.29 -1.47 -2.45
N VAL A 89 -5.39 -1.08 -1.82
CA VAL A 89 -6.74 -1.46 -2.26
C VAL A 89 -7.05 -0.83 -3.62
N GLY A 90 -6.83 0.47 -3.79
CA GLY A 90 -7.03 1.20 -5.04
C GLY A 90 -6.21 0.61 -6.19
N GLU A 91 -4.93 0.32 -5.97
CA GLU A 91 -4.04 -0.30 -6.95
C GLU A 91 -4.54 -1.69 -7.38
N THR A 92 -5.15 -2.43 -6.45
CA THR A 92 -5.76 -3.72 -6.73
C THR A 92 -6.99 -3.57 -7.65
N PHE A 93 -7.85 -2.58 -7.38
CA PHE A 93 -8.99 -2.27 -8.24
C PHE A 93 -8.54 -1.76 -9.62
N GLN A 94 -7.53 -0.90 -9.67
CA GLN A 94 -6.95 -0.41 -10.93
C GLN A 94 -6.40 -1.57 -11.76
N SER A 95 -5.63 -2.47 -11.15
CA SER A 95 -5.10 -3.66 -11.83
C SER A 95 -6.23 -4.53 -12.39
N TYR A 96 -7.27 -4.76 -11.59
CA TYR A 96 -8.44 -5.53 -12.00
C TYR A 96 -9.18 -4.88 -13.18
N ALA A 97 -9.39 -3.56 -13.14
CA ALA A 97 -10.04 -2.82 -14.21
C ALA A 97 -9.24 -2.89 -15.52
N VAL A 98 -7.92 -2.72 -15.45
CA VAL A 98 -7.03 -2.83 -16.61
C VAL A 98 -7.06 -4.23 -17.22
N ASP A 99 -6.99 -5.27 -16.37
CA ASP A 99 -7.05 -6.66 -16.82
C ASP A 99 -8.40 -7.00 -17.48
N LYS A 100 -9.51 -6.49 -16.92
CA LYS A 100 -10.84 -6.65 -17.49
C LYS A 100 -10.94 -5.99 -18.86
N SER A 101 -10.45 -4.77 -19.00
CA SER A 101 -10.41 -4.04 -20.28
C SER A 101 -9.59 -4.77 -21.34
N ARG A 102 -8.38 -5.26 -20.98
CA ARG A 102 -7.55 -6.05 -21.90
C ARG A 102 -8.24 -7.32 -22.38
N LYS A 103 -8.92 -8.04 -21.48
CA LYS A 103 -9.68 -9.26 -21.84
C LYS A 103 -10.83 -8.98 -22.78
N SER A 104 -11.58 -7.90 -22.55
CA SER A 104 -12.66 -7.49 -23.45
C SER A 104 -12.16 -7.15 -24.86
N ILE A 105 -11.02 -6.46 -24.98
CA ILE A 105 -10.40 -6.15 -26.27
C ILE A 105 -9.94 -7.44 -26.96
N ALA A 106 -9.26 -8.34 -26.24
CA ALA A 106 -8.81 -9.61 -26.79
C ALA A 106 -9.98 -10.43 -27.34
N SER A 107 -11.10 -10.51 -26.60
CA SER A 107 -12.29 -11.23 -27.07
C SER A 107 -12.93 -10.63 -28.32
N LEU A 108 -12.77 -9.33 -28.57
CA LEU A 108 -13.23 -8.69 -29.80
C LEU A 108 -12.29 -8.93 -30.98
N MET A 109 -10.98 -9.09 -30.72
CA MET A 109 -9.99 -9.45 -31.74
C MET A 109 -10.12 -10.91 -32.18
N ASP A 110 -10.45 -11.81 -31.25
CA ASP A 110 -10.67 -13.25 -31.52
C ASP A 110 -11.92 -13.53 -32.37
N ILE A 111 -12.76 -12.52 -32.65
CA ILE A 111 -13.93 -12.61 -33.53
C ILE A 111 -13.54 -12.45 -35.01
N ARG A 112 -12.29 -12.05 -35.32
CA ARG A 112 -11.81 -11.95 -36.70
C ARG A 112 -11.40 -13.34 -37.22
N PRO A 113 -11.98 -13.83 -38.34
CA PRO A 113 -11.59 -15.10 -38.95
C PRO A 113 -10.16 -15.06 -39.51
#